data_AF-A0A1H5DH30-F1
#
_entry.id   AF-A0A1H5DH30-F1
#
_cell.length_a   1.000
_cell.length_b   1.000
_cell.length_c   1.000
_cell.angle_alpha   90.00
_cell.angle_beta   90.00
_cell.angle_gamma   90.00
#
_symmetry.space_group_name_H-M   'P 1'
#
loop_
_entity.id
_entity.type
_entity.pdbx_description
1 polymer ?
#
loop_
_entity_poly.entity_id
_entity_poly.type
_entity_poly.pdbx_seq_one_letter_code
_entity_poly.pdbx_strand_id
1 'polypeptide(L)'
;MNRASALAVQGSPIWANLAPFDRKLYATIVAMHFAQPPGRQLRATMEQVVRAGALTAHKRSLARSRRRLEALGLIEWPRGRAGVAPPCRLSDGWRKVPESEIAARLEAADKPRARAEIAIEINAHYWRHKPSRRSCQTKTAAPTATARETYGRKVLREHVDKVAAATRQRGPALNKAGFKIGQYSDACGIDEAEAERCLLGAADRNGSVRDDRGPRKSLATIRKALRDGRARPKDPFANSAMGGTTTGQTTAVPLGQYLSCASGGAGSAERSWLPGRSARP
;
A
#
# COMPACT_ATOMS: atom_id res chain seq x y z
N MET A 1 19.54 21.07 4.60
CA MET A 1 19.79 21.42 6.02
C MET A 1 20.92 22.44 6.07
N ASN A 2 20.90 23.46 6.95
CA ASN A 2 22.03 24.41 7.10
C ASN A 2 23.00 23.94 8.19
N ARG A 3 24.27 24.39 8.15
CA ARG A 3 25.34 23.93 9.06
C ARG A 3 25.02 24.17 10.53
N ALA A 4 24.34 25.28 10.84
CA ALA A 4 23.88 25.61 12.18
C ALA A 4 22.90 24.58 12.76
N SER A 5 21.94 24.09 11.94
CA SER A 5 20.97 23.06 12.37
C SER A 5 21.65 21.73 12.71
N ALA A 6 22.71 21.36 11.98
CA ALA A 6 23.48 20.14 12.26
C ALA A 6 24.18 20.22 13.62
N LEU A 7 24.80 21.37 13.92
CA LEU A 7 25.50 21.61 15.18
C LEU A 7 24.53 21.68 16.36
N ALA A 8 23.34 22.24 16.15
CA ALA A 8 22.28 22.26 17.16
C ALA A 8 21.84 20.85 17.57
N VAL A 9 21.76 19.90 16.63
CA VAL A 9 21.48 18.49 16.95
C VAL A 9 22.60 17.91 17.82
N GLN A 10 23.87 18.19 17.53
CA GLN A 10 25.01 17.68 18.30
C GLN A 10 25.05 18.20 19.75
N GLY A 11 24.48 19.38 20.01
CA GLY A 11 24.32 19.93 21.37
C GLY A 11 23.06 19.48 22.11
N SER A 12 22.19 18.68 21.49
CA SER A 12 20.90 18.30 22.09
C SER A 12 21.01 17.09 23.05
N PRO A 13 20.10 16.97 24.04
CA PRO A 13 20.03 15.79 24.91
C PRO A 13 19.80 14.49 24.13
N ILE A 14 19.11 14.56 22.98
CA ILE A 14 18.87 13.42 22.09
C ILE A 14 20.20 12.86 21.56
N TRP A 15 21.15 13.74 21.23
CA TRP A 15 22.48 13.34 20.76
C TRP A 15 23.29 12.61 21.81
N ALA A 16 23.23 13.07 23.07
CA ALA A 16 23.87 12.40 24.20
C ALA A 16 23.36 10.97 24.42
N ASN A 17 22.11 10.69 24.04
CA ASN A 17 21.50 9.37 24.19
C ASN A 17 21.65 8.46 22.95
N LEU A 18 22.19 8.97 21.84
CA LEU A 18 22.49 8.12 20.68
C LEU A 18 23.68 7.20 20.95
N ALA A 19 23.59 5.97 20.48
CA ALA A 19 24.72 5.05 20.51
C ALA A 19 25.90 5.63 19.69
N PRO A 20 27.17 5.32 20.04
CA PRO A 20 28.33 5.84 19.32
C PRO A 20 28.29 5.60 17.80
N PHE A 21 27.74 4.45 17.40
CA PHE A 21 27.54 4.10 15.99
C PHE A 21 26.49 5.01 15.30
N ASP A 22 25.36 5.26 15.97
CA ASP A 22 24.29 6.13 15.45
C ASP A 22 24.79 7.57 15.23
N ARG A 23 25.63 8.06 16.16
CA ARG A 23 26.26 9.39 16.04
C ARG A 23 27.20 9.48 14.83
N LYS A 24 28.08 8.49 14.66
CA LYS A 24 28.99 8.43 13.50
C LYS A 24 28.20 8.35 12.20
N LEU A 25 27.19 7.48 12.13
CA LEU A 25 26.33 7.34 10.96
C LEU A 25 25.62 8.65 10.61
N TYR A 26 25.02 9.33 11.60
CA TYR A 26 24.39 10.64 11.38
C TYR A 26 25.40 11.68 10.90
N ALA A 27 26.56 11.80 11.54
CA ALA A 27 27.60 12.74 11.16
C ALA A 27 28.08 12.52 9.71
N THR A 28 28.23 11.27 9.28
CA THR A 28 28.58 10.94 7.89
C THR A 28 27.48 11.36 6.91
N ILE A 29 26.21 11.07 7.20
CA ILE A 29 25.08 11.50 6.35
C ILE A 29 25.04 13.02 6.22
N VAL A 30 25.25 13.73 7.34
CA VAL A 30 25.29 15.19 7.37
C VAL A 30 26.45 15.74 6.55
N ALA A 31 27.66 15.20 6.70
CA ALA A 31 28.83 15.60 5.92
C ALA A 31 28.61 15.39 4.41
N MET A 32 28.07 14.23 4.03
CA MET A 32 27.74 13.93 2.63
C MET A 32 26.66 14.86 2.08
N HIS A 33 25.68 15.27 2.91
CA HIS A 33 24.66 16.23 2.51
C HIS A 33 25.26 17.63 2.25
N PHE A 34 26.19 18.08 3.09
CA PHE A 34 26.86 19.38 2.89
C PHE A 34 27.87 19.40 1.74
N ALA A 35 28.40 18.25 1.34
CA ALA A 35 29.23 18.14 0.15
C ALA A 35 28.43 18.27 -1.17
N GLN A 36 27.08 18.21 -1.11
CA GLN A 36 26.25 18.44 -2.30
C GLN A 36 26.05 19.94 -2.56
N PRO A 37 25.90 20.34 -3.84
CA PRO A 37 25.48 21.70 -4.19
C PRO A 37 24.17 22.08 -3.48
N PRO A 38 23.98 23.35 -3.08
CA PRO A 38 22.75 23.80 -2.46
C PRO A 38 21.53 23.48 -3.33
N GLY A 39 20.46 23.00 -2.70
CA GLY A 39 19.23 22.58 -3.40
C GLY A 39 19.22 21.15 -3.91
N ARG A 40 20.35 20.42 -3.90
CA ARG A 40 20.36 18.98 -4.24
C ARG A 40 20.06 18.10 -3.04
N GLN A 41 19.17 17.12 -3.25
CA GLN A 41 18.96 16.04 -2.29
C GLN A 41 20.14 15.07 -2.34
N LEU A 42 20.53 14.56 -1.18
CA LEU A 42 21.51 13.48 -1.09
C LEU A 42 20.90 12.23 -1.76
N ARG A 43 21.57 11.71 -2.78
CA ARG A 43 21.15 10.49 -3.50
C ARG A 43 22.01 9.29 -3.11
N ALA A 44 22.56 9.28 -1.89
CA ALA A 44 23.40 8.20 -1.42
C ALA A 44 22.58 6.99 -0.96
N THR A 45 23.02 5.79 -1.36
CA THR A 45 22.55 4.53 -0.78
C THR A 45 23.19 4.32 0.59
N MET A 46 22.61 3.43 1.41
CA MET A 46 23.17 3.15 2.73
C MET A 46 24.59 2.59 2.63
N GLU A 47 24.86 1.77 1.61
CA GLU A 47 26.19 1.21 1.35
C GLU A 47 27.22 2.31 1.02
N GLN A 48 26.82 3.34 0.28
CA GLN A 48 27.68 4.50 0.00
C GLN A 48 27.97 5.31 1.25
N VAL A 49 26.97 5.51 2.13
CA VAL A 49 27.15 6.19 3.42
C VAL A 49 28.11 5.40 4.31
N VAL A 50 27.94 4.08 4.38
CA VAL A 50 28.79 3.18 5.18
C VAL A 50 30.23 3.21 4.67
N ARG A 51 30.42 3.14 3.36
CA ARG A 51 31.75 3.22 2.73
C ARG A 51 32.41 4.58 2.99
N ALA A 52 31.66 5.68 2.84
CA ALA A 52 32.18 7.03 3.06
C ALA A 52 32.58 7.30 4.51
N GLY A 53 31.88 6.70 5.48
CA GLY A 53 32.19 6.83 6.91
C GLY A 53 33.18 5.80 7.45
N ALA A 54 33.76 4.95 6.58
CA ALA A 54 34.57 3.79 6.97
C ALA A 54 33.91 2.94 8.09
N LEU A 55 32.58 2.81 8.04
CA LEU A 55 31.82 2.14 9.09
C LEU A 55 31.85 0.63 8.87
N THR A 56 32.40 -0.12 9.82
CA THR A 56 32.31 -1.58 9.83
C THR A 56 31.11 -2.01 10.68
N ALA A 57 30.02 -2.43 10.03
CA ALA A 57 28.84 -2.92 10.72
C ALA A 57 28.12 -4.01 9.94
N HIS A 58 27.61 -5.01 10.67
CA HIS A 58 26.75 -6.03 10.11
C HIS A 58 25.45 -5.41 9.56
N LYS A 59 24.92 -5.93 8.44
CA LYS A 59 23.70 -5.40 7.77
C LYS A 59 22.51 -5.20 8.73
N ARG A 60 22.37 -6.07 9.74
CA ARG A 60 21.31 -5.97 10.76
C ARG A 60 21.48 -4.75 11.67
N SER A 61 22.70 -4.40 12.05
CA SER A 61 22.99 -3.23 12.92
C SER A 61 22.73 -1.92 12.18
N LEU A 62 23.05 -1.86 10.88
CA LEU A 62 22.74 -0.72 10.02
C LEU A 62 21.23 -0.49 9.89
N ALA A 63 20.46 -1.55 9.65
CA ALA A 63 19.01 -1.46 9.56
C ALA A 63 18.37 -0.97 10.87
N ARG A 64 18.89 -1.41 12.03
CA ARG A 64 18.41 -0.97 13.35
C ARG A 64 18.74 0.50 13.62
N SER A 65 19.97 0.91 13.33
CA SER A 65 20.46 2.29 13.48
C SER A 65 19.67 3.25 12.59
N ARG A 66 19.43 2.86 11.34
CA ARG A 66 18.56 3.59 10.41
C ARG A 66 17.17 3.82 10.97
N ARG A 67 16.47 2.75 11.40
CA ARG A 67 15.11 2.87 11.95
C ARG A 67 15.07 3.78 13.18
N ARG A 68 16.11 3.74 14.02
CA ARG A 68 16.20 4.61 15.19
C ARG A 68 16.37 6.07 14.81
N LEU A 69 17.26 6.38 13.86
CA LEU A 69 17.45 7.75 13.37
C LEU A 69 16.20 8.27 12.63
N GLU A 70 15.48 7.41 11.90
CA GLU A 70 14.18 7.72 11.28
C GLU A 70 13.10 7.98 12.34
N ALA A 71 13.01 7.15 13.39
CA ALA A 71 12.04 7.30 14.47
C ALA A 71 12.27 8.59 15.29
N LEU A 72 13.53 9.02 15.42
CA LEU A 72 13.89 10.29 16.06
C LEU A 72 13.70 11.50 15.13
N GLY A 73 13.29 11.30 13.88
CA GLY A 73 13.14 12.38 12.90
C GLY A 73 14.46 13.09 12.59
N LEU A 74 15.60 12.40 12.71
CA LEU A 74 16.93 12.94 12.39
C LEU A 74 17.26 12.75 10.91
N ILE A 75 16.78 11.66 10.30
CA ILE A 75 16.92 11.37 8.88
C ILE A 75 15.59 10.90 8.30
N GLU A 76 15.39 11.15 7.01
CA GLU A 76 14.31 10.56 6.22
C GLU A 76 14.92 9.71 5.11
N TRP A 77 14.35 8.54 4.83
CA TRP A 77 14.88 7.65 3.80
C TRP A 77 13.82 7.21 2.78
N PRO A 78 13.25 8.15 2.00
CA PRO A 78 12.23 7.80 1.02
C PRO A 78 12.82 6.92 -0.08
N ARG A 79 12.22 5.74 -0.30
CA ARG A 79 12.50 4.85 -1.46
C ARG A 79 13.99 4.49 -1.62
N GLY A 80 14.70 4.25 -0.51
CA GLY A 80 16.09 3.80 -0.56
C GLY A 80 17.14 4.91 -0.73
N ARG A 81 16.78 6.19 -0.60
CA ARG A 81 17.74 7.32 -0.63
C ARG A 81 17.76 8.09 0.69
N ALA A 82 18.96 8.43 1.16
CA ALA A 82 19.18 9.17 2.40
C ALA A 82 18.84 10.67 2.28
N GLY A 83 18.07 11.22 3.19
CA GLY A 83 17.91 12.66 3.39
C GLY A 83 18.06 13.01 4.87
N VAL A 84 18.60 14.20 5.19
CA VAL A 84 18.60 14.69 6.58
C VAL A 84 17.28 15.41 6.84
N ALA A 85 16.57 14.98 7.87
CA ALA A 85 15.32 15.61 8.26
C ALA A 85 15.61 16.96 8.94
N PRO A 86 14.83 18.01 8.67
CA PRO A 86 14.95 19.27 9.41
C PRO A 86 14.59 19.05 10.90
N PRO A 87 15.31 19.66 11.86
CA PRO A 87 15.11 19.40 13.29
C PRO A 87 13.71 19.84 13.76
N CYS A 88 13.07 19.06 14.64
CA CYS A 88 11.72 19.33 15.14
C CYS A 88 11.54 19.17 16.69
N ARG A 89 11.35 20.33 17.38
CA ARG A 89 10.68 20.67 18.70
C ARG A 89 11.47 20.57 20.02
N LEU A 90 11.29 21.62 20.83
CA LEU A 90 10.97 21.58 22.28
C LEU A 90 9.75 22.50 22.54
N SER A 91 9.05 22.25 23.65
CA SER A 91 7.68 22.61 24.03
C SER A 91 7.45 24.09 24.37
N ASP A 92 6.39 24.68 23.79
CA ASP A 92 5.38 25.54 24.44
C ASP A 92 4.27 25.85 23.43
N GLY A 93 3.10 26.30 23.89
CA GLY A 93 1.89 26.53 23.07
C GLY A 93 2.13 27.44 21.85
N TRP A 94 1.41 27.20 20.75
CA TRP A 94 1.74 27.74 19.44
C TRP A 94 0.90 28.98 19.11
N ARG A 95 1.58 30.11 18.89
CA ARG A 95 1.01 31.30 18.25
C ARG A 95 1.65 31.46 16.87
N LYS A 96 0.84 31.76 15.86
CA LYS A 96 1.33 32.13 14.53
C LYS A 96 2.06 33.47 14.65
N VAL A 97 3.37 33.49 14.41
CA VAL A 97 4.15 34.73 14.39
C VAL A 97 3.95 35.40 13.03
N PRO A 98 3.44 36.64 12.95
CA PRO A 98 3.29 37.36 11.69
C PRO A 98 4.66 37.69 11.07
N GLU A 99 4.72 37.76 9.74
CA GLU A 99 5.97 38.03 9.00
C GLU A 99 6.62 39.37 9.37
N SER A 100 5.81 40.36 9.73
CA SER A 100 6.29 41.67 10.22
C SER A 100 7.05 41.57 11.54
N GLU A 101 6.62 40.70 12.46
CA GLU A 101 7.30 40.48 13.74
C GLU A 101 8.63 39.75 13.53
N ILE A 102 8.68 38.85 12.55
CA ILE A 102 9.92 38.18 12.13
C ILE A 102 10.93 39.19 11.56
N ALA A 103 10.49 40.08 10.66
CA ALA A 103 11.34 41.11 10.08
C ALA A 103 11.89 42.06 11.16
N ALA A 104 11.03 42.53 12.06
CA ALA A 104 11.43 43.40 13.17
C ALA A 104 12.47 42.74 14.08
N ARG A 105 12.32 41.44 14.38
CA ARG A 105 13.30 40.69 15.19
C ARG A 105 14.64 40.54 14.48
N LEU A 106 14.65 40.37 13.15
CA LEU A 106 15.88 40.26 12.37
C LEU A 106 16.63 41.60 12.25
N GLU A 107 15.90 42.71 12.13
CA GLU A 107 16.48 44.05 12.11
C GLU A 107 17.07 44.43 13.48
N ALA A 108 16.36 44.11 14.58
CA ALA A 108 16.84 44.36 15.94
C ALA A 108 18.00 43.45 16.37
N ALA A 109 18.24 42.33 15.67
CA ALA A 109 19.32 41.41 15.97
C ALA A 109 20.65 41.92 15.39
N ASP A 110 21.40 42.65 16.22
CA ASP A 110 22.67 43.28 15.84
C ASP A 110 23.83 42.28 15.70
N LYS A 111 23.75 41.14 16.41
CA LYS A 111 24.78 40.10 16.43
C LYS A 111 24.46 38.94 15.47
N PRO A 112 25.46 38.38 14.75
CA PRO A 112 25.28 37.23 13.87
C PRO A 112 24.65 36.00 14.54
N ARG A 113 24.95 35.80 15.83
CA ARG A 113 24.39 34.70 16.64
C ARG A 113 22.88 34.84 16.86
N ALA A 114 22.41 36.05 17.17
CA ALA A 114 20.98 36.32 17.38
C ALA A 114 20.17 36.14 16.08
N ARG A 115 20.72 36.58 14.95
CA ARG A 115 20.11 36.34 13.62
C ARG A 115 20.02 34.85 13.29
N ALA A 116 21.03 34.06 13.65
CA ALA A 116 21.03 32.61 13.44
C ALA A 116 19.97 31.89 14.31
N GLU A 117 19.79 32.32 15.56
CA GLU A 117 18.76 31.78 16.47
C GLU A 117 17.35 32.09 15.94
N ILE A 118 17.10 33.33 15.51
CA ILE A 118 15.83 33.73 14.88
C ILE A 118 15.58 32.94 13.59
N ALA A 119 16.60 32.75 12.75
CA ALA A 119 16.48 31.94 11.54
C ALA A 119 16.15 30.46 11.83
N ILE A 120 16.68 29.89 12.91
CA ILE A 120 16.36 28.52 13.35
C ILE A 120 14.89 28.45 13.82
N GLU A 121 14.42 29.45 14.57
CA GLU A 121 13.03 29.55 15.04
C GLU A 121 12.04 29.68 13.85
N ILE A 122 12.32 30.57 12.90
CA ILE A 122 11.53 30.74 11.67
C ILE A 122 11.51 29.45 10.87
N ASN A 123 12.66 28.81 10.66
CA ASN A 123 12.74 27.58 9.89
C ASN A 123 11.96 26.45 10.59
N ALA A 124 12.08 26.33 11.92
CA ALA A 124 11.28 25.38 12.69
C ALA A 124 9.76 25.65 12.58
N HIS A 125 9.35 26.92 12.51
CA HIS A 125 7.97 27.33 12.28
C HIS A 125 7.50 27.02 10.84
N TYR A 126 8.31 27.32 9.82
CA TYR A 126 8.00 27.14 8.41
C TYR A 126 7.90 25.67 7.99
N TRP A 127 8.75 24.80 8.56
CA TRP A 127 8.67 23.35 8.29
C TRP A 127 7.52 22.65 9.03
N ARG A 128 7.03 23.22 10.14
CA ARG A 128 5.82 22.73 10.83
C ARG A 128 4.52 23.18 10.17
N HIS A 129 4.54 24.35 9.54
CA HIS A 129 3.39 24.93 8.84
C HIS A 129 3.40 24.72 7.33
N LYS A 130 4.29 23.87 6.78
CA LYS A 130 3.96 23.26 5.48
C LYS A 130 2.59 22.61 5.70
N PRO A 131 1.51 23.10 5.07
CA PRO A 131 0.25 22.42 5.17
C PRO A 131 0.59 21.01 4.75
N SER A 132 0.44 20.04 5.66
CA SER A 132 0.53 18.67 5.22
C SER A 132 -0.42 18.64 4.03
N ARG A 133 0.04 18.14 2.88
CA ARG A 133 -0.83 17.99 1.70
C ARG A 133 -2.08 17.14 2.02
N ARG A 134 -2.25 16.67 3.26
CA ARG A 134 -3.44 16.01 3.80
C ARG A 134 -4.54 16.96 4.29
N SER A 135 -4.29 18.27 4.48
CA SER A 135 -5.35 19.17 5.01
C SER A 135 -6.40 19.59 3.99
N CYS A 136 -6.18 19.32 2.71
CA CYS A 136 -7.21 19.31 1.67
C CYS A 136 -7.51 17.89 1.18
N GLN A 137 -7.50 16.88 2.08
CA GLN A 137 -8.24 15.65 1.81
C GLN A 137 -9.71 16.02 1.74
N THR A 138 -10.14 16.43 0.54
CA THR A 138 -11.53 16.43 0.14
C THR A 138 -12.07 15.07 0.54
N LYS A 139 -13.02 15.11 1.49
CA LYS A 139 -13.78 13.95 1.94
C LYS A 139 -14.21 13.19 0.70
N THR A 140 -13.48 12.11 0.37
CA THR A 140 -13.72 11.38 -0.87
C THR A 140 -15.09 10.77 -0.68
N ALA A 141 -16.03 11.14 -1.56
CA ALA A 141 -17.38 10.61 -1.51
C ALA A 141 -17.28 9.08 -1.48
N ALA A 142 -18.11 8.44 -0.64
CA ALA A 142 -18.17 7.00 -0.58
C ALA A 142 -18.41 6.44 -2.00
N PRO A 143 -17.78 5.32 -2.37
CA PRO A 143 -17.99 4.73 -3.69
C PRO A 143 -19.48 4.48 -3.91
N THR A 144 -19.97 4.86 -5.09
CA THR A 144 -21.36 4.61 -5.48
C THR A 144 -21.64 3.11 -5.54
N ALA A 145 -22.89 2.70 -5.32
CA ALA A 145 -23.31 1.30 -5.42
C ALA A 145 -22.88 0.67 -6.76
N THR A 146 -23.03 1.42 -7.86
CA THR A 146 -22.61 1.02 -9.22
C THR A 146 -21.11 0.72 -9.32
N ALA A 147 -20.25 1.47 -8.62
CA ALA A 147 -18.80 1.24 -8.64
C ALA A 147 -18.45 -0.07 -7.92
N ARG A 148 -19.14 -0.39 -6.81
CA ARG A 148 -18.97 -1.64 -6.06
C ARG A 148 -19.39 -2.84 -6.88
N GLU A 149 -20.56 -2.80 -7.51
CA GLU A 149 -21.06 -3.87 -8.39
C GLU A 149 -20.14 -4.10 -9.59
N THR A 150 -19.68 -3.03 -10.23
CA THR A 150 -18.74 -3.12 -11.37
C THR A 150 -17.44 -3.82 -10.96
N TYR A 151 -16.91 -3.47 -9.78
CA TYR A 151 -15.74 -4.13 -9.21
C TYR A 151 -16.02 -5.59 -8.87
N GLY A 152 -17.17 -5.90 -8.28
CA GLY A 152 -17.61 -7.26 -7.98
C GLY A 152 -17.65 -8.16 -9.20
N ARG A 153 -18.27 -7.68 -10.29
CA ARG A 153 -18.31 -8.39 -11.59
C ARG A 153 -16.91 -8.64 -12.16
N LYS A 154 -15.99 -7.67 -12.01
CA LYS A 154 -14.60 -7.81 -12.43
C LYS A 154 -13.89 -8.92 -11.63
N VAL A 155 -14.03 -8.91 -10.30
CA VAL A 155 -13.45 -9.92 -9.40
C VAL A 155 -13.99 -11.31 -9.72
N LEU A 156 -15.30 -11.44 -9.89
CA LEU A 156 -15.94 -12.71 -10.25
C LEU A 156 -15.37 -13.24 -11.57
N ARG A 157 -15.36 -12.42 -12.63
CA ARG A 157 -14.82 -12.79 -13.95
C ARG A 157 -13.35 -13.23 -13.88
N GLU A 158 -12.50 -12.41 -13.26
CA GLU A 158 -11.05 -12.70 -13.16
C GLU A 158 -10.78 -14.06 -12.49
N HIS A 159 -11.53 -14.38 -11.43
CA HIS A 159 -11.36 -15.64 -10.73
C HIS A 159 -11.98 -16.84 -11.48
N VAL A 160 -13.12 -16.64 -12.15
CA VAL A 160 -13.74 -17.65 -13.03
C VAL A 160 -12.82 -18.02 -14.19
N ASP A 161 -12.20 -17.03 -14.84
CA ASP A 161 -11.27 -17.26 -15.96
C ASP A 161 -10.02 -18.02 -15.49
N LYS A 162 -9.49 -17.70 -14.31
CA LYS A 162 -8.37 -18.43 -13.70
C LYS A 162 -8.70 -19.90 -13.41
N VAL A 163 -9.93 -20.18 -12.95
CA VAL A 163 -10.38 -21.56 -12.74
C VAL A 163 -10.48 -22.28 -14.08
N ALA A 164 -11.12 -21.68 -15.07
CA ALA A 164 -11.29 -22.28 -16.40
C ALA A 164 -9.95 -22.58 -17.08
N ALA A 165 -8.94 -21.72 -16.91
CA ALA A 165 -7.60 -21.89 -17.48
C ALA A 165 -6.69 -22.86 -16.72
N ALA A 166 -7.08 -23.32 -15.51
CA ALA A 166 -6.24 -24.18 -14.69
C ALA A 166 -6.13 -25.59 -15.28
N THR A 167 -4.93 -25.96 -15.75
CA THR A 167 -4.65 -27.32 -16.28
C THR A 167 -4.12 -28.25 -15.20
N ARG A 168 -3.36 -27.73 -14.23
CA ARG A 168 -2.81 -28.45 -13.08
C ARG A 168 -3.37 -27.85 -11.79
N GLN A 169 -3.44 -28.64 -10.72
CA GLN A 169 -3.92 -28.17 -9.41
C GLN A 169 -5.33 -27.53 -9.48
N ARG A 170 -6.24 -28.16 -10.24
CA ARG A 170 -7.57 -27.60 -10.56
C ARG A 170 -8.45 -27.42 -9.31
N GLY A 171 -8.50 -28.45 -8.45
CA GLY A 171 -9.21 -28.39 -7.16
C GLY A 171 -8.71 -27.26 -6.24
N PRO A 172 -7.38 -27.13 -6.01
CA PRO A 172 -6.82 -25.98 -5.30
C PRO A 172 -7.12 -24.62 -5.94
N ALA A 173 -7.10 -24.53 -7.26
CA ALA A 173 -7.47 -23.30 -7.98
C ALA A 173 -8.95 -22.92 -7.75
N LEU A 174 -9.86 -23.89 -7.82
CA LEU A 174 -11.29 -23.71 -7.55
C LEU A 174 -11.53 -23.25 -6.11
N ASN A 175 -10.92 -23.91 -5.13
CA ASN A 175 -11.06 -23.56 -3.71
C ASN A 175 -10.50 -22.14 -3.44
N LYS A 176 -9.32 -21.82 -3.99
CA LYS A 176 -8.72 -20.48 -3.86
C LYS A 176 -9.59 -19.39 -4.50
N ALA A 177 -10.19 -19.67 -5.65
CA ALA A 177 -11.11 -18.74 -6.32
C ALA A 177 -12.40 -18.53 -5.50
N GLY A 178 -13.03 -19.61 -5.03
CA GLY A 178 -14.22 -19.54 -4.17
C GLY A 178 -13.96 -18.76 -2.89
N PHE A 179 -12.85 -19.04 -2.20
CA PHE A 179 -12.44 -18.29 -1.01
C PHE A 179 -12.27 -16.80 -1.32
N LYS A 180 -11.58 -16.46 -2.42
CA LYS A 180 -11.36 -15.06 -2.82
C LYS A 180 -12.65 -14.33 -3.13
N ILE A 181 -13.53 -14.92 -3.95
CA ILE A 181 -14.83 -14.34 -4.27
C ILE A 181 -15.66 -14.15 -2.99
N GLY A 182 -15.65 -15.13 -2.08
CA GLY A 182 -16.30 -15.03 -0.78
C GLY A 182 -15.86 -13.80 0.02
N GLN A 183 -14.55 -13.49 0.05
CA GLN A 183 -14.03 -12.30 0.76
C GLN A 183 -14.62 -10.99 0.24
N TYR A 184 -14.98 -10.91 -1.03
CA TYR A 184 -15.47 -9.69 -1.68
C TYR A 184 -17.00 -9.66 -1.84
N SER A 185 -17.70 -10.77 -1.58
CA SER A 185 -19.12 -10.90 -1.94
C SER A 185 -20.01 -9.83 -1.31
N ASP A 186 -19.91 -9.65 0.00
CA ASP A 186 -20.72 -8.67 0.73
C ASP A 186 -20.32 -7.21 0.41
N ALA A 187 -19.02 -6.94 0.23
CA ALA A 187 -18.52 -5.59 -0.04
C ALA A 187 -18.81 -5.11 -1.48
N CYS A 188 -18.93 -6.04 -2.42
CA CYS A 188 -19.05 -5.76 -3.85
C CYS A 188 -20.40 -6.17 -4.46
N GLY A 189 -21.34 -6.67 -3.66
CA GLY A 189 -22.67 -7.09 -4.13
C GLY A 189 -22.64 -8.29 -5.07
N ILE A 190 -21.78 -9.28 -4.81
CA ILE A 190 -21.72 -10.52 -5.61
C ILE A 190 -22.76 -11.50 -5.08
N ASP A 191 -23.75 -11.85 -5.89
CA ASP A 191 -24.75 -12.87 -5.57
C ASP A 191 -24.11 -14.27 -5.41
N GLU A 192 -24.51 -15.00 -4.37
CA GLU A 192 -23.96 -16.32 -4.08
C GLU A 192 -24.31 -17.33 -5.17
N ALA A 193 -25.56 -17.32 -5.61
CA ALA A 193 -26.04 -18.28 -6.60
C ALA A 193 -25.37 -18.02 -7.96
N GLU A 194 -25.14 -16.76 -8.33
CA GLU A 194 -24.33 -16.39 -9.48
C GLU A 194 -22.89 -16.90 -9.36
N ALA A 195 -22.23 -16.67 -8.21
CA ALA A 195 -20.87 -17.16 -7.98
C ALA A 195 -20.78 -18.70 -8.05
N GLU A 196 -21.73 -19.41 -7.45
CA GLU A 196 -21.83 -20.88 -7.52
C GLU A 196 -21.95 -21.36 -8.97
N ARG A 197 -22.90 -20.80 -9.75
CA ARG A 197 -23.11 -21.18 -11.15
C ARG A 197 -21.87 -20.92 -12.00
N CYS A 198 -21.25 -19.74 -11.88
CA CYS A 198 -20.07 -19.38 -12.67
C CYS A 198 -18.85 -20.26 -12.32
N LEU A 199 -18.61 -20.53 -11.04
CA LEU A 199 -17.50 -21.38 -10.61
C LEU A 199 -17.70 -22.84 -11.00
N LEU A 200 -18.92 -23.37 -10.89
CA LEU A 200 -19.24 -24.73 -11.33
C LEU A 200 -19.05 -24.87 -12.84
N GLY A 201 -19.51 -23.90 -13.64
CA GLY A 201 -19.30 -23.89 -15.09
C GLY A 201 -17.81 -23.78 -15.48
N ALA A 202 -17.00 -23.05 -14.72
CA ALA A 202 -15.54 -23.02 -14.93
C ALA A 202 -14.86 -24.35 -14.55
N ALA A 203 -15.30 -24.97 -13.45
CA ALA A 203 -14.81 -26.26 -12.99
C ALA A 203 -15.19 -27.41 -13.94
N ASP A 204 -16.32 -27.32 -14.63
CA ASP A 204 -16.70 -28.30 -15.65
C ASP A 204 -15.81 -28.15 -16.89
N ARG A 205 -15.63 -26.91 -17.38
CA ARG A 205 -14.76 -26.61 -18.54
C ARG A 205 -13.31 -27.04 -18.35
N ASN A 206 -12.76 -26.91 -17.15
CA ASN A 206 -11.39 -27.34 -16.88
C ASN A 206 -11.29 -28.85 -16.57
N GLY A 207 -12.41 -29.57 -16.46
CA GLY A 207 -12.46 -31.01 -16.18
C GLY A 207 -12.47 -31.40 -14.69
N SER A 208 -12.37 -30.46 -13.75
CA SER A 208 -12.37 -30.75 -12.30
C SER A 208 -13.61 -31.51 -11.85
N VAL A 209 -14.77 -31.22 -12.44
CA VAL A 209 -16.03 -31.88 -12.08
C VAL A 209 -15.97 -33.38 -12.35
N ARG A 210 -15.28 -33.80 -13.42
CA ARG A 210 -15.10 -35.21 -13.77
C ARG A 210 -14.15 -35.89 -12.79
N ASP A 211 -13.08 -35.19 -12.41
CA ASP A 211 -12.04 -35.71 -11.50
C ASP A 211 -12.57 -35.85 -10.05
N ASP A 212 -13.40 -34.91 -9.59
CA ASP A 212 -13.87 -34.81 -8.20
C ASP A 212 -15.15 -35.61 -7.88
N ARG A 213 -15.41 -36.72 -8.58
CA ARG A 213 -16.63 -37.55 -8.37
C ARG A 213 -17.95 -36.80 -8.62
N GLY A 214 -17.95 -35.83 -9.53
CA GLY A 214 -19.15 -35.23 -10.09
C GLY A 214 -19.59 -33.88 -9.49
N PRO A 215 -20.65 -33.28 -10.07
CA PRO A 215 -21.02 -31.88 -9.84
C PRO A 215 -21.45 -31.59 -8.40
N ARG A 216 -22.07 -32.56 -7.71
CA ARG A 216 -22.52 -32.39 -6.32
C ARG A 216 -21.35 -32.14 -5.36
N LYS A 217 -20.24 -32.87 -5.53
CA LYS A 217 -19.06 -32.72 -4.66
C LYS A 217 -18.31 -31.42 -4.97
N SER A 218 -18.16 -31.07 -6.24
CA SER A 218 -17.58 -29.77 -6.63
C SER A 218 -18.41 -28.60 -6.08
N LEU A 219 -19.74 -28.67 -6.17
CA LEU A 219 -20.63 -27.65 -5.62
C LEU A 219 -20.51 -27.53 -4.10
N ALA A 220 -20.39 -28.64 -3.36
CA ALA A 220 -20.16 -28.62 -1.93
C ALA A 220 -18.81 -27.93 -1.58
N THR A 221 -17.76 -28.20 -2.35
CA THR A 221 -16.46 -27.52 -2.20
C THR A 221 -16.56 -26.02 -2.46
N ILE A 222 -17.28 -25.62 -3.52
CA ILE A 222 -17.51 -24.20 -3.85
C ILE A 222 -18.23 -23.49 -2.70
N ARG A 223 -19.34 -24.05 -2.22
CA ARG A 223 -20.12 -23.52 -1.08
C ARG A 223 -19.29 -23.34 0.17
N LYS A 224 -18.50 -24.36 0.52
CA LYS A 224 -17.60 -24.29 1.67
C LYS A 224 -16.57 -23.17 1.49
N ALA A 225 -15.94 -23.07 0.32
CA ALA A 225 -14.95 -22.05 0.04
C ALA A 225 -15.53 -20.62 0.08
N LEU A 226 -16.72 -20.41 -0.48
CA LEU A 226 -17.44 -19.12 -0.42
C LEU A 226 -17.74 -18.71 1.03
N ARG A 227 -18.27 -19.64 1.83
CA ARG A 227 -18.54 -19.44 3.26
C ARG A 227 -17.26 -19.10 4.04
N ASP A 228 -16.19 -19.85 3.82
CA ASP A 228 -14.89 -19.62 4.46
C ASP A 228 -14.31 -18.24 4.07
N GLY A 229 -14.54 -17.81 2.82
CA GLY A 229 -14.17 -16.49 2.32
C GLY A 229 -14.97 -15.36 2.99
N ARG A 230 -16.28 -15.51 3.12
CA ARG A 230 -17.16 -14.54 3.80
C ARG A 230 -16.84 -14.36 5.27
N ALA A 231 -16.39 -15.41 5.95
CA ALA A 231 -15.90 -15.31 7.33
C ALA A 231 -14.65 -14.42 7.47
N ARG A 232 -14.00 -14.04 6.36
CA ARG A 232 -12.81 -13.17 6.31
C ARG A 232 -13.00 -12.08 5.25
N PRO A 233 -13.95 -11.15 5.47
CA PRO A 233 -14.32 -10.17 4.46
C PRO A 233 -13.17 -9.21 4.15
N LYS A 234 -13.13 -8.74 2.92
CA LYS A 234 -12.20 -7.72 2.44
C LYS A 234 -12.97 -6.65 1.70
N ASP A 235 -12.92 -5.43 2.22
CA ASP A 235 -13.43 -4.26 1.51
C ASP A 235 -12.30 -3.67 0.64
N PRO A 236 -12.39 -3.75 -0.71
CA PRO A 236 -11.39 -3.19 -1.60
C PRO A 236 -11.37 -1.65 -1.57
N PHE A 237 -12.42 -1.01 -1.04
CA PHE A 237 -12.56 0.43 -0.94
C PHE A 237 -12.13 0.99 0.42
N ALA A 238 -11.88 0.14 1.43
CA ALA A 238 -11.45 0.58 2.76
C ALA A 238 -10.12 1.35 2.73
N ASN A 239 -9.18 0.96 1.85
CA ASN A 239 -7.90 1.66 1.72
C ASN A 239 -7.99 2.96 0.91
N SER A 240 -8.99 3.08 0.03
CA SER A 240 -9.24 4.30 -0.74
C SER A 240 -9.71 5.45 0.16
N ALA A 241 -10.38 5.14 1.27
CA ALA A 241 -10.77 6.12 2.28
C ALA A 241 -9.58 6.71 3.06
N MET A 242 -8.42 6.02 3.10
CA MET A 242 -7.26 6.43 3.89
C MET A 242 -6.25 7.34 3.14
N GLY A 243 -6.63 7.93 2.01
CA GLY A 243 -5.94 9.12 1.49
C GLY A 243 -4.74 8.87 0.59
N GLY A 244 -4.86 7.94 -0.36
CA GLY A 244 -3.92 7.80 -1.48
C GLY A 244 -4.60 8.07 -2.80
N THR A 245 -4.36 9.24 -3.41
CA THR A 245 -4.66 9.49 -4.83
C THR A 245 -3.89 8.50 -5.69
N THR A 246 -4.47 7.34 -5.99
CA THR A 246 -4.02 6.51 -7.08
C THR A 246 -4.65 7.07 -8.35
N THR A 247 -3.88 7.90 -9.05
CA THR A 247 -4.16 8.32 -10.43
C THR A 247 -4.11 7.09 -11.32
N GLY A 248 -5.21 6.36 -11.41
CA GLY A 248 -5.43 5.30 -12.37
C GLY A 248 -6.57 5.72 -13.28
N GLN A 249 -6.22 6.26 -14.46
CA GLN A 249 -7.15 6.38 -15.57
C GLN A 249 -7.73 4.98 -15.86
N THR A 250 -8.96 4.73 -15.41
CA THR A 250 -9.77 3.65 -15.97
C THR A 250 -10.42 4.24 -17.21
N THR A 251 -9.85 3.95 -18.37
CA THR A 251 -10.53 4.20 -19.65
C THR A 251 -11.83 3.41 -19.64
N ALA A 252 -12.95 4.12 -19.72
CA ALA A 252 -14.27 3.52 -19.83
C ALA A 252 -14.32 2.69 -21.11
N VAL A 253 -14.37 1.36 -20.96
CA VAL A 253 -14.71 0.47 -22.06
C VAL A 253 -16.22 0.58 -22.27
N PRO A 254 -16.71 0.91 -23.48
CA PRO A 254 -18.13 1.08 -23.72
C PRO A 254 -18.89 -0.24 -23.49
N LEU A 255 -19.99 -0.13 -22.75
CA LEU A 255 -20.88 -1.22 -22.28
C LEU A 255 -21.75 -1.85 -23.39
N GLY A 256 -21.25 -1.92 -24.63
CA GLY A 256 -22.05 -2.26 -25.82
C GLY A 256 -22.03 -3.71 -26.30
N GLN A 257 -21.26 -4.65 -25.71
CA GLN A 257 -21.01 -5.95 -26.37
C GLN A 257 -21.04 -7.23 -25.52
N TYR A 258 -21.55 -7.23 -24.28
CA TYR A 258 -21.36 -8.39 -23.37
C TYR A 258 -22.63 -9.15 -22.93
N LEU A 259 -23.69 -9.19 -23.74
CA LEU A 259 -24.90 -9.99 -23.48
C LEU A 259 -24.95 -11.38 -24.17
N SER A 260 -23.83 -11.92 -24.67
CA SER A 260 -23.84 -13.14 -25.51
C SER A 260 -23.55 -14.48 -24.79
N CYS A 261 -23.45 -14.53 -23.46
CA CYS A 261 -23.12 -15.80 -22.78
C CYS A 261 -24.33 -16.73 -22.51
N ALA A 262 -25.56 -16.38 -22.90
CA ALA A 262 -26.76 -17.10 -22.47
C ALA A 262 -27.64 -17.72 -23.58
N SER A 263 -27.29 -17.61 -24.87
CA SER A 263 -28.17 -18.10 -25.96
C SER A 263 -27.55 -19.12 -26.94
N GLY A 264 -26.38 -19.69 -26.62
CA GLY A 264 -25.75 -20.71 -27.44
C GLY A 264 -26.35 -22.12 -27.27
N GLY A 265 -27.43 -22.42 -28.00
CA GLY A 265 -27.70 -23.76 -28.52
C GLY A 265 -28.29 -24.81 -27.55
N ALA A 266 -29.60 -24.75 -27.36
CA ALA A 266 -30.42 -25.94 -27.12
C ALA A 266 -30.42 -26.81 -28.39
N GLY A 267 -29.31 -27.52 -28.63
CA GLY A 267 -29.21 -28.60 -29.62
C GLY A 267 -29.35 -29.93 -28.90
N SER A 268 -30.48 -30.60 -29.14
CA SER A 268 -30.89 -31.88 -28.59
C SER A 268 -29.77 -32.93 -28.53
N ALA A 269 -29.42 -33.36 -27.33
CA ALA A 269 -28.83 -34.66 -27.08
C ALA A 269 -29.34 -35.16 -25.72
N GLU A 270 -30.56 -35.69 -25.73
CA GLU A 270 -31.04 -36.61 -24.71
C GLU A 270 -30.07 -37.79 -24.63
N ARG A 271 -29.05 -37.70 -23.78
CA ARG A 271 -28.34 -38.87 -23.29
C ARG A 271 -29.00 -39.30 -21.99
N SER A 272 -29.93 -40.22 -22.15
CA SER A 272 -30.55 -41.00 -21.08
C SER A 272 -29.47 -41.62 -20.20
N TRP A 273 -29.40 -41.17 -18.95
CA TRP A 273 -28.70 -41.87 -17.89
C TRP A 273 -29.67 -42.89 -17.27
N LEU A 274 -29.97 -43.97 -17.99
CA LEU A 274 -30.60 -45.15 -17.40
C LEU A 274 -29.51 -46.22 -17.16
N PRO A 275 -29.41 -46.78 -15.95
CA PRO A 275 -28.48 -47.87 -15.68
C PRO A 275 -28.93 -49.14 -16.40
N GLY A 276 -28.09 -49.66 -17.29
CA GLY A 276 -28.30 -50.93 -17.98
C GLY A 276 -28.41 -52.09 -16.98
N ARG A 277 -29.55 -52.78 -16.98
CA ARG A 277 -29.71 -54.09 -16.37
C ARG A 277 -28.93 -55.10 -17.20
N SER A 278 -27.90 -55.68 -16.63
CA SER A 278 -27.23 -56.87 -17.17
C SER A 278 -28.14 -58.08 -16.99
N ALA A 279 -28.61 -58.65 -18.11
CA ALA A 279 -29.09 -60.02 -18.13
C ALA A 279 -27.87 -60.96 -18.07
N ARG A 280 -27.90 -61.94 -17.17
CA ARG A 280 -26.95 -63.06 -17.12
C ARG A 280 -27.48 -64.22 -17.98
N PRO A 281 -26.58 -65.04 -18.56
CA PRO A 281 -26.91 -66.24 -19.32
C PRO A 281 -27.51 -67.34 -18.44
#